data_AF-A0A8H5UI29-F1
#
_entry.id   AF-A0A8H5UI29-F1
#
_cell.length_a   1.000
_cell.length_b   1.000
_cell.length_c   1.000
_cell.angle_alpha   90.00
_cell.angle_beta   90.00
_cell.angle_gamma   90.00
#
_symmetry.space_group_name_H-M   'P 1'
#
loop_
_entity.id
_entity.type
_entity.pdbx_description
1 polymer ?
#
loop_
_entity_poly.entity_id
_entity_poly.type
_entity_poly.pdbx_seq_one_letter_code
_entity_poly.pdbx_strand_id
1 'polypeptide(L)'
;MGYLNRILPVLLLCCTSVLSMLPASYIVVWDKPGVNGSADSMPLGGGDIGLNTWYENGTILMYIAKSGTFDENNSLLKLGRLRLSFDPNPFDSKSFEQRLLLNDGYVKYTGEDNATAKIWVDVFNPVVHVEVDSPEKIAVKVAYENWRYEDRPIINEERNQGSWGIYTSKIANGTTYADKINFHENGVLMSHRNGKLDLWNFQMKQQ
;
A
#
# COMPACT_ATOMS: atom_id res chain seq x y z
N MET A 1 26.47 -11.42 -71.80
CA MET A 1 26.60 -10.49 -70.66
C MET A 1 25.55 -10.88 -69.64
N GLY A 2 25.97 -11.53 -68.54
CA GLY A 2 25.08 -12.16 -67.57
C GLY A 2 24.48 -11.18 -66.58
N TYR A 3 23.19 -11.33 -66.29
CA TYR A 3 22.54 -10.68 -65.16
C TYR A 3 22.44 -11.69 -64.02
N LEU A 4 23.30 -11.48 -63.03
CA LEU A 4 23.43 -12.26 -61.81
C LEU A 4 22.39 -11.78 -60.78
N ASN A 5 21.68 -12.76 -60.21
CA ASN A 5 20.92 -12.77 -58.95
C ASN A 5 21.05 -11.54 -58.02
N ARG A 6 19.90 -11.01 -57.59
CA ARG A 6 19.74 -10.43 -56.24
C ARG A 6 18.38 -10.80 -55.65
N ILE A 7 18.30 -12.00 -55.06
CA ILE A 7 17.25 -12.32 -54.08
C ILE A 7 17.71 -11.67 -52.77
N LEU A 8 16.95 -10.67 -52.32
CA LEU A 8 17.16 -9.99 -51.04
C LEU A 8 16.61 -10.92 -49.93
N PRO A 9 17.41 -11.41 -48.97
CA PRO A 9 16.85 -12.14 -47.85
C PRO A 9 16.24 -11.11 -46.90
N VAL A 10 14.91 -11.11 -46.79
CA VAL A 10 14.20 -10.41 -45.70
C VAL A 10 14.52 -11.16 -44.42
N LEU A 11 15.44 -10.63 -43.63
CA LEU A 11 15.75 -11.13 -42.30
C LEU A 11 14.57 -10.77 -41.39
N LEU A 12 13.64 -11.70 -41.21
CA LEU A 12 12.55 -11.57 -40.24
C LEU A 12 13.18 -11.64 -38.84
N LEU A 13 13.48 -10.47 -38.26
CA LEU A 13 13.94 -10.37 -36.87
C LEU A 13 12.73 -10.73 -35.99
N CYS A 14 12.60 -12.02 -35.67
CA CYS A 14 11.66 -12.48 -34.67
C CYS A 14 12.21 -12.03 -33.31
N CYS A 15 11.90 -10.78 -32.92
CA CYS A 15 12.11 -10.31 -31.57
C CYS A 15 11.17 -11.12 -30.67
N THR A 16 11.61 -12.32 -30.28
CA THR A 16 11.07 -13.00 -29.12
C THR A 16 11.42 -12.13 -27.92
N SER A 17 10.47 -11.29 -27.48
CA SER A 17 10.57 -10.67 -26.17
C SER A 17 10.56 -11.80 -25.15
N VAL A 18 11.73 -12.20 -24.69
CA VAL A 18 11.82 -13.06 -23.51
C VAL A 18 11.32 -12.19 -22.37
N LEU A 19 10.10 -12.43 -21.90
CA LEU A 19 9.66 -11.85 -20.64
C LEU A 19 10.65 -12.39 -19.58
N SER A 20 11.50 -11.52 -19.07
CA SER A 20 12.39 -11.86 -17.97
C SER A 20 11.53 -12.06 -16.73
N MET A 21 11.26 -13.31 -16.36
CA MET A 21 10.63 -13.64 -15.10
C MET A 21 11.69 -13.66 -14.00
N LEU A 22 11.36 -13.09 -12.84
CA LEU A 22 12.16 -13.23 -11.65
C LEU A 22 12.20 -14.69 -11.20
N PRO A 23 13.35 -15.19 -10.70
CA PRO A 23 13.47 -16.56 -10.22
C PRO A 23 12.49 -16.86 -9.08
N ALA A 24 11.99 -18.10 -9.03
CA ALA A 24 11.12 -18.55 -7.95
C ALA A 24 11.77 -18.44 -6.54
N SER A 25 13.11 -18.45 -6.47
CA SER A 25 13.86 -18.26 -5.23
C SER A 25 13.71 -16.87 -4.61
N TYR A 26 13.16 -15.89 -5.33
CA TYR A 26 12.89 -14.55 -4.80
C TYR A 26 11.49 -14.41 -4.20
N ILE A 27 10.64 -15.44 -4.34
CA ILE A 27 9.31 -15.44 -3.76
C ILE A 27 9.43 -15.42 -2.23
N VAL A 28 8.81 -14.42 -1.61
CA VAL A 28 8.73 -14.31 -0.15
C VAL A 28 7.44 -14.97 0.30
N VAL A 29 7.56 -15.87 1.28
CA VAL A 29 6.44 -16.63 1.86
C VAL A 29 6.52 -16.54 3.37
N TRP A 30 5.38 -16.29 4.01
CA TRP A 30 5.15 -16.51 5.43
C TRP A 30 4.11 -17.60 5.61
N ASP A 31 4.48 -18.65 6.33
CA ASP A 31 3.65 -19.82 6.63
C ASP A 31 2.94 -19.69 7.99
N LYS A 32 3.05 -18.52 8.62
CA LYS A 32 2.44 -18.20 9.91
C LYS A 32 1.94 -16.75 9.90
N PRO A 33 0.84 -16.46 10.61
CA PRO A 33 0.41 -15.10 10.88
C PRO A 33 1.55 -14.24 11.45
N GLY A 34 1.55 -12.95 11.11
CA GLY A 34 2.47 -11.97 11.66
C GLY A 34 2.28 -11.78 13.17
N VAL A 35 3.37 -11.44 13.86
CA VAL A 35 3.42 -11.17 15.30
C VAL A 35 4.09 -9.83 15.63
N ASN A 36 4.69 -9.16 14.64
CA ASN A 36 5.41 -7.90 14.77
C ASN A 36 4.70 -6.72 14.08
N GLY A 37 3.37 -6.80 13.94
CA GLY A 37 2.58 -5.78 13.24
C GLY A 37 3.05 -5.59 11.79
N SER A 38 3.13 -4.33 11.35
CA SER A 38 3.49 -3.99 9.97
C SER A 38 4.93 -4.30 9.58
N ALA A 39 5.79 -4.72 10.52
CA ALA A 39 7.12 -5.24 10.18
C ALA A 39 7.01 -6.55 9.39
N ASP A 40 5.96 -7.33 9.63
CA ASP A 40 5.62 -8.55 8.91
C ASP A 40 4.70 -8.21 7.73
N SER A 41 4.95 -7.13 6.97
CA SER A 41 4.12 -6.73 5.82
C SER A 41 4.81 -6.89 4.47
N MET A 42 4.04 -7.25 3.46
CA MET A 42 4.49 -7.34 2.08
C MET A 42 4.15 -6.04 1.35
N PRO A 43 5.11 -5.43 0.63
CA PRO A 43 4.86 -4.22 -0.13
C PRO A 43 4.18 -4.52 -1.47
N LEU A 44 3.29 -3.63 -1.87
CA LEU A 44 2.65 -3.59 -3.17
C LEU A 44 2.62 -2.14 -3.67
N GLY A 45 2.57 -1.95 -4.99
CA GLY A 45 2.49 -0.61 -5.57
C GLY A 45 2.12 -0.63 -7.04
N GLY A 46 1.55 0.47 -7.50
CA GLY A 46 1.09 0.68 -8.87
C GLY A 46 0.78 2.15 -9.10
N GLY A 47 1.31 2.72 -10.19
CA GLY A 47 1.20 4.15 -10.47
C GLY A 47 1.77 4.99 -9.34
N ASP A 48 0.91 5.76 -8.66
CA ASP A 48 1.26 6.61 -7.54
C ASP A 48 0.73 6.10 -6.18
N ILE A 49 0.20 4.88 -6.12
CA ILE A 49 -0.26 4.22 -4.90
C ILE A 49 0.78 3.18 -4.45
N GLY A 50 1.09 3.20 -3.16
CA GLY A 50 1.87 2.17 -2.48
C GLY A 50 1.11 1.65 -1.27
N LEU A 51 1.22 0.35 -0.98
CA LEU A 51 0.58 -0.24 0.19
C LEU A 51 1.45 -1.33 0.82
N ASN A 52 1.23 -1.54 2.11
CA ASN A 52 1.84 -2.62 2.88
C ASN A 52 0.71 -3.46 3.44
N THR A 53 0.71 -4.77 3.19
CA THR A 53 -0.35 -5.67 3.69
C THR A 53 0.22 -6.85 4.47
N TRP A 54 -0.45 -7.23 5.56
CA TRP A 54 -0.06 -8.33 6.44
C TRP A 54 -1.28 -8.98 7.08
N TYR A 55 -1.13 -10.21 7.55
CA TYR A 55 -2.13 -10.87 8.39
C TYR A 55 -1.68 -10.88 9.84
N GLU A 56 -2.55 -10.44 10.74
CA GLU A 56 -2.28 -10.44 12.19
C GLU A 56 -3.62 -10.48 12.95
N ASN A 57 -3.65 -11.28 14.03
CA ASN A 57 -4.76 -11.37 14.97
C ASN A 57 -6.14 -11.58 14.29
N GLY A 58 -6.25 -12.56 13.40
CA GLY A 58 -7.52 -12.88 12.74
C GLY A 58 -7.92 -11.93 11.61
N THR A 59 -7.03 -11.02 11.18
CA THR A 59 -7.38 -9.97 10.22
C THR A 59 -6.29 -9.72 9.19
N ILE A 60 -6.70 -9.47 7.95
CA ILE A 60 -5.80 -8.89 6.95
C ILE A 60 -5.83 -7.37 7.15
N LEU A 61 -4.65 -6.78 7.29
CA LEU A 61 -4.43 -5.36 7.49
C LEU A 61 -3.67 -4.79 6.30
N MET A 62 -3.95 -3.53 5.99
CA MET A 62 -3.18 -2.81 4.97
C MET A 62 -3.08 -1.32 5.25
N TYR A 63 -1.86 -0.78 5.19
CA TYR A 63 -1.62 0.66 5.15
C TYR A 63 -1.55 1.13 3.70
N ILE A 64 -2.23 2.22 3.39
CA ILE A 64 -2.25 2.81 2.05
C ILE A 64 -1.46 4.12 2.08
N ALA A 65 -0.66 4.34 1.05
CA ALA A 65 0.05 5.59 0.78
C ALA A 65 -0.18 6.00 -0.67
N LYS A 66 -0.12 7.30 -0.94
CA LYS A 66 -0.13 7.84 -2.29
C LYS A 66 0.93 8.91 -2.41
N SER A 67 1.65 8.97 -3.53
CA SER A 67 2.65 10.00 -3.75
C SER A 67 2.03 11.40 -3.65
N GLY A 68 2.72 12.31 -2.96
CA GLY A 68 2.29 13.70 -2.82
C GLY A 68 1.31 13.97 -1.66
N THR A 69 0.98 12.99 -0.82
CA THR A 69 0.12 13.19 0.36
C THR A 69 0.87 13.82 1.54
N PHE A 70 1.36 15.04 1.33
CA PHE A 70 2.03 15.87 2.33
C PHE A 70 1.04 16.78 3.06
N ASP A 71 1.15 16.88 4.38
CA ASP A 71 0.39 17.85 5.17
C ASP A 71 1.09 19.22 5.25
N GLU A 72 0.47 20.14 5.97
CA GLU A 72 0.99 21.47 6.27
C GLU A 72 2.32 21.46 7.03
N ASN A 73 2.67 20.32 7.62
CA ASN A 73 3.93 20.09 8.32
C ASN A 73 5.02 19.51 7.42
N ASN A 74 4.73 19.35 6.12
CA ASN A 74 5.56 18.68 5.13
C ASN A 74 5.89 17.22 5.53
N SER A 75 4.96 16.55 6.19
CA SER A 75 5.06 15.13 6.55
C SER A 75 4.43 14.27 5.46
N LEU A 76 5.11 13.20 5.02
CA LEU A 76 4.52 12.24 4.09
C LEU A 76 3.63 11.25 4.85
N LEU A 77 2.35 11.19 4.51
CA LEU A 77 1.36 10.54 5.36
C LEU A 77 0.85 9.24 4.75
N LYS A 78 0.59 8.24 5.60
CA LYS A 78 -0.31 7.14 5.24
C LYS A 78 -1.75 7.66 5.25
N LEU A 79 -2.56 7.17 4.33
CA LEU A 79 -3.97 7.55 4.16
C LEU A 79 -4.91 6.87 5.15
N GLY A 80 -4.38 6.01 6.04
CA GLY A 80 -5.14 5.21 6.99
C GLY A 80 -4.80 3.73 6.86
N ARG A 81 -5.57 2.91 7.59
CA ARG A 81 -5.47 1.44 7.55
C ARG A 81 -6.81 0.84 7.17
N LEU A 82 -6.81 -0.14 6.28
CA LEU A 82 -7.97 -1.03 6.11
C LEU A 82 -7.76 -2.31 6.92
N ARG A 83 -8.85 -2.80 7.49
CA ARG A 83 -8.93 -4.08 8.21
C ARG A 83 -10.02 -4.94 7.56
N LEU A 84 -9.65 -6.15 7.17
CA LEU A 84 -10.56 -7.16 6.67
C LEU A 84 -10.66 -8.27 7.70
N SER A 85 -11.90 -8.61 8.06
CA SER A 85 -12.24 -9.70 8.98
C SER A 85 -13.22 -10.64 8.30
N PHE A 86 -13.15 -11.92 8.65
CA PHE A 86 -13.88 -13.00 8.00
C PHE A 86 -14.66 -13.82 9.05
N ASP A 87 -15.87 -14.26 8.71
CA ASP A 87 -16.67 -15.12 9.58
C ASP A 87 -17.49 -16.15 8.76
N PRO A 88 -17.19 -17.46 8.84
CA PRO A 88 -16.03 -18.05 9.52
C PRO A 88 -14.71 -17.55 8.89
N ASN A 89 -13.61 -17.60 9.66
CA ASN A 89 -12.31 -17.12 9.20
C ASN A 89 -11.44 -18.27 8.65
N PRO A 90 -11.24 -18.38 7.33
CA PRO A 90 -10.42 -19.45 6.78
C PRO A 90 -8.91 -19.23 7.00
N PHE A 91 -8.49 -18.01 7.33
CA PHE A 91 -7.07 -17.65 7.48
C PHE A 91 -6.54 -17.90 8.91
N ASP A 92 -7.42 -18.17 9.88
CA ASP A 92 -7.03 -18.66 11.22
C ASP A 92 -6.88 -20.19 11.24
N SER A 93 -6.07 -20.70 10.31
CA SER A 93 -5.92 -22.14 10.08
C SER A 93 -4.45 -22.55 10.04
N LYS A 94 -4.20 -23.86 10.14
CA LYS A 94 -2.84 -24.44 10.04
C LYS A 94 -2.28 -24.38 8.63
N SER A 95 -3.12 -24.18 7.62
CA SER A 95 -2.75 -24.03 6.20
C SER A 95 -2.53 -22.58 5.79
N PHE A 96 -2.47 -21.65 6.77
CA PHE A 96 -2.20 -20.25 6.49
C PHE A 96 -0.91 -20.06 5.66
N GLU A 97 -1.02 -19.27 4.61
CA GLU A 97 0.13 -18.79 3.85
C GLU A 97 -0.12 -17.35 3.39
N GLN A 98 0.86 -16.48 3.58
CA GLN A 98 0.95 -15.18 2.94
C GLN A 98 2.14 -15.19 1.96
N ARG A 99 1.90 -14.90 0.68
CA ARG A 99 2.91 -14.99 -0.39
C ARG A 99 2.95 -13.72 -1.24
N LEU A 100 4.16 -13.21 -1.51
CA LEU A 100 4.40 -12.13 -2.48
C LEU A 100 4.75 -12.71 -3.84
N LEU A 101 3.85 -12.59 -4.82
CA LEU A 101 4.07 -13.07 -6.19
C LEU A 101 4.63 -11.95 -7.06
N LEU A 102 5.96 -11.90 -7.16
CA LEU A 102 6.68 -10.78 -7.80
C LEU A 102 6.41 -10.64 -9.31
N ASN A 103 6.30 -11.76 -10.03
CA ASN A 103 6.07 -11.73 -11.48
C ASN A 103 4.64 -11.31 -11.83
N ASP A 104 3.69 -11.56 -10.94
CA ASP A 104 2.28 -11.25 -11.16
C ASP A 104 1.84 -9.93 -10.48
N GLY A 105 2.62 -9.42 -9.53
CA GLY A 105 2.39 -8.12 -8.89
C GLY A 105 1.32 -8.11 -7.80
N TYR A 106 1.10 -9.23 -7.10
CA TYR A 106 0.10 -9.30 -6.03
C TYR A 106 0.58 -10.07 -4.79
N VAL A 107 -0.06 -9.80 -3.65
CA VAL A 107 0.06 -10.62 -2.44
C VAL A 107 -1.14 -11.56 -2.36
N LYS A 108 -0.87 -12.83 -2.06
CA LYS A 108 -1.89 -13.86 -1.87
C LYS A 108 -1.87 -14.37 -0.44
N TYR A 109 -3.03 -14.35 0.19
CA TYR A 109 -3.32 -15.09 1.41
C TYR A 109 -4.03 -16.38 1.03
N THR A 110 -3.61 -17.50 1.62
CA THR A 110 -4.23 -18.81 1.46
C THR A 110 -4.60 -19.32 2.85
N GLY A 111 -5.82 -19.83 2.99
CA GLY A 111 -6.37 -20.35 4.23
C GLY A 111 -6.78 -21.81 4.13
N GLU A 112 -7.74 -22.21 4.96
CA GLU A 112 -8.36 -23.53 4.97
C GLU A 112 -9.14 -23.77 3.66
N ASP A 113 -9.21 -25.03 3.23
CA ASP A 113 -9.92 -25.48 2.03
C ASP A 113 -9.56 -24.74 0.72
N ASN A 114 -8.37 -24.12 0.66
CA ASN A 114 -7.92 -23.24 -0.44
C ASN A 114 -8.71 -21.94 -0.59
N ALA A 115 -9.35 -21.43 0.46
CA ALA A 115 -9.82 -20.05 0.46
C ALA A 115 -8.64 -19.10 0.22
N THR A 116 -8.84 -18.07 -0.60
CA THR A 116 -7.81 -17.10 -0.95
C THR A 116 -8.28 -15.66 -0.80
N ALA A 117 -7.33 -14.78 -0.47
CA ALA A 117 -7.49 -13.35 -0.67
C ALA A 117 -6.30 -12.84 -1.49
N LYS A 118 -6.56 -12.15 -2.61
CA LYS A 118 -5.54 -11.53 -3.47
C LYS A 118 -5.65 -10.03 -3.37
N ILE A 119 -4.51 -9.37 -3.21
CA ILE A 119 -4.43 -7.91 -3.12
C ILE A 119 -3.40 -7.41 -4.12
N TRP A 120 -3.79 -6.42 -4.93
CA TRP A 120 -2.91 -5.76 -5.89
C TRP A 120 -3.31 -4.31 -6.10
N VAL A 121 -2.41 -3.56 -6.73
CA VAL A 121 -2.64 -2.17 -7.12
C VAL A 121 -2.69 -2.12 -8.64
N ASP A 122 -3.74 -1.51 -9.19
CA ASP A 122 -3.81 -1.27 -10.63
C ASP A 122 -2.77 -0.20 -11.03
N VAL A 123 -2.04 -0.45 -12.11
CA VAL A 123 -1.00 0.45 -12.61
C VAL A 123 -1.59 1.61 -13.42
N PHE A 124 -2.72 1.39 -14.08
CA PHE A 124 -3.34 2.34 -15.00
C PHE A 124 -4.48 3.12 -14.36
N ASN A 125 -5.11 2.56 -13.32
CA ASN A 125 -6.15 3.22 -12.54
C ASN A 125 -5.71 3.33 -11.08
N PRO A 126 -6.00 4.43 -10.37
CA PRO A 126 -5.61 4.62 -8.98
C PRO A 126 -6.52 3.81 -8.03
N VAL A 127 -6.52 2.48 -8.19
CA VAL A 127 -7.41 1.53 -7.51
C VAL A 127 -6.59 0.42 -6.87
N VAL A 128 -6.92 0.13 -5.62
CA VAL A 128 -6.45 -1.07 -4.92
C VAL A 128 -7.55 -2.11 -5.02
N HIS A 129 -7.22 -3.29 -5.51
CA HIS A 129 -8.14 -4.41 -5.62
C HIS A 129 -7.93 -5.39 -4.47
N VAL A 130 -9.04 -5.89 -3.94
CA VAL A 130 -9.07 -7.02 -3.03
C VAL A 130 -10.07 -8.03 -3.57
N GLU A 131 -9.60 -9.22 -3.92
CA GLU A 131 -10.41 -10.34 -4.37
C GLU A 131 -10.38 -11.41 -3.28
N VAL A 132 -11.55 -11.90 -2.88
CA VAL A 132 -11.68 -12.99 -1.91
C VAL A 132 -12.47 -14.11 -2.57
N ASP A 133 -11.89 -15.30 -2.58
CA ASP A 133 -12.50 -16.52 -3.11
C ASP A 133 -12.51 -17.59 -2.02
N SER A 134 -13.64 -18.25 -1.82
CA SER A 134 -13.78 -19.28 -0.79
C SER A 134 -14.75 -20.37 -1.24
N PRO A 135 -14.42 -21.66 -1.04
CA PRO A 135 -15.36 -22.75 -1.28
C PRO A 135 -16.58 -22.69 -0.35
N GLU A 136 -16.38 -22.16 0.87
CA GLU A 136 -17.39 -22.06 1.90
C GLU A 136 -17.98 -20.64 1.95
N LYS A 137 -19.21 -20.54 2.44
CA LYS A 137 -19.85 -19.23 2.62
C LYS A 137 -19.18 -18.48 3.77
N ILE A 138 -18.52 -17.37 3.43
CA ILE A 138 -17.89 -16.46 4.40
C ILE A 138 -18.53 -15.07 4.36
N ALA A 139 -18.69 -14.45 5.52
CA ALA A 139 -18.98 -13.04 5.64
C ALA A 139 -17.66 -12.25 5.67
N VAL A 140 -17.57 -11.19 4.88
CA VAL A 140 -16.42 -10.28 4.88
C VAL A 140 -16.83 -8.94 5.48
N LYS A 141 -16.11 -8.50 6.50
CA LYS A 141 -16.24 -7.17 7.09
C LYS A 141 -15.02 -6.34 6.78
N VAL A 142 -15.23 -5.13 6.26
CA VAL A 142 -14.16 -4.17 5.96
C VAL A 142 -14.33 -2.96 6.88
N ALA A 143 -13.25 -2.54 7.54
CA ALA A 143 -13.21 -1.33 8.36
C ALA A 143 -12.07 -0.41 7.90
N TYR A 144 -12.36 0.88 7.88
CA TYR A 144 -11.36 1.93 7.68
C TYR A 144 -10.99 2.54 9.04
N GLU A 145 -9.69 2.61 9.32
CA GLU A 145 -9.14 3.10 10.57
C GLU A 145 -8.23 4.31 10.30
N ASN A 146 -8.46 5.39 11.05
CA ASN A 146 -7.73 6.65 10.95
C ASN A 146 -7.31 7.12 12.36
N TRP A 147 -6.12 7.70 12.47
CA TRP A 147 -5.53 8.17 13.73
C TRP A 147 -5.37 9.70 13.81
N ARG A 148 -5.91 10.42 12.83
CA ARG A 148 -5.98 11.89 12.77
C ARG A 148 -7.44 12.32 12.74
N TYR A 149 -8.24 11.88 13.71
CA TYR A 149 -9.66 12.21 13.81
C TYR A 149 -9.93 13.48 14.62
N GLU A 150 -8.91 14.04 15.28
CA GLU A 150 -8.95 15.30 16.01
C GLU A 150 -7.62 16.05 15.86
N ASP A 151 -7.69 17.38 15.96
CA ASP A 151 -6.51 18.23 15.97
C ASP A 151 -5.69 17.92 17.22
N ARG A 152 -4.39 17.66 17.04
CA ARG A 152 -3.49 17.40 18.17
C ARG A 152 -2.13 18.05 17.97
N PRO A 153 -1.44 18.44 19.06
CA PRO A 153 -0.07 18.89 18.96
C PRO A 153 0.83 17.78 18.43
N ILE A 154 1.80 18.16 17.60
CA ILE A 154 2.90 17.28 17.20
C ILE A 154 3.74 17.01 18.45
N ILE A 155 4.08 15.75 18.72
CA ILE A 155 5.03 15.42 19.80
C ILE A 155 6.47 15.48 19.27
N ASN A 156 7.45 15.56 20.18
CA ASN A 156 8.84 15.84 19.80
C ASN A 156 9.40 14.86 18.77
N GLU A 157 9.09 13.57 18.89
CA GLU A 157 9.57 12.51 18.01
C GLU A 157 8.94 12.56 16.62
N GLU A 158 7.68 13.02 16.52
CA GLU A 158 6.94 13.15 15.26
C GLU A 158 7.48 14.27 14.38
N ARG A 159 8.18 15.25 14.96
CA ARG A 159 8.78 16.37 14.21
C ARG A 159 9.76 15.90 13.13
N ASN A 160 10.38 14.74 13.33
CA ASN A 160 11.31 14.15 12.37
C ASN A 160 10.64 13.69 11.07
N GLN A 161 9.31 13.55 11.06
CA GLN A 161 8.54 13.17 9.88
C GLN A 161 8.24 14.37 8.98
N GLY A 162 8.26 15.58 9.54
CA GLY A 162 8.00 16.83 8.84
C GLY A 162 9.24 17.70 8.68
N SER A 163 9.04 18.99 8.40
CA SER A 163 10.14 19.95 8.16
C SER A 163 10.29 21.03 9.24
N TRP A 164 9.85 20.73 10.46
CA TRP A 164 10.02 21.60 11.64
C TRP A 164 11.47 21.65 12.19
N GLY A 165 12.41 20.96 11.54
CA GLY A 165 13.82 20.89 11.92
C GLY A 165 14.10 19.88 13.04
N ILE A 166 15.33 19.34 13.04
CA ILE A 166 15.80 18.33 13.99
C ILE A 166 16.48 19.04 15.18
N TYR A 167 16.14 18.68 16.43
CA TYR A 167 16.82 19.10 17.68
C TYR A 167 16.74 20.58 18.11
N THR A 168 15.73 21.35 17.70
CA THR A 168 15.51 22.70 18.25
C THR A 168 14.47 22.66 19.37
N SER A 169 14.94 22.71 20.62
CA SER A 169 14.12 22.72 21.85
C SER A 169 13.28 24.00 22.05
N LYS A 170 13.35 24.95 21.11
CA LYS A 170 12.74 26.29 21.22
C LYS A 170 11.57 26.55 20.26
N ILE A 171 11.22 25.60 19.39
CA ILE A 171 10.13 25.80 18.42
C ILE A 171 8.83 25.28 19.02
N ALA A 172 7.75 26.08 18.93
CA ALA A 172 6.41 25.63 19.27
C ALA A 172 6.05 24.41 18.42
N ASN A 173 5.58 23.34 19.06
CA ASN A 173 5.16 22.15 18.33
C ASN A 173 4.03 22.52 17.35
N GLY A 174 4.18 22.14 16.08
CA GLY A 174 3.12 22.28 15.09
C GLY A 174 1.88 21.48 15.48
N THR A 175 0.82 21.59 14.68
CA THR A 175 -0.42 20.83 14.89
C THR A 175 -0.56 19.80 13.77
N THR A 176 -0.86 18.57 14.15
CA THR A 176 -1.42 17.57 13.23
C THR A 176 -2.91 17.81 13.16
N TYR A 177 -3.38 18.32 12.02
CA TYR A 177 -4.79 18.62 11.81
C TYR A 177 -5.60 17.37 11.49
N ALA A 178 -6.86 17.38 11.89
CA ALA A 178 -7.79 16.27 11.68
C ALA A 178 -8.15 16.08 10.20
N ASP A 179 -8.17 14.82 9.77
CA ASP A 179 -8.78 14.37 8.52
C ASP A 179 -10.32 14.46 8.64
N LYS A 180 -11.01 14.64 7.50
CA LYS A 180 -12.47 14.54 7.41
C LYS A 180 -12.87 13.16 6.94
N ILE A 181 -13.68 12.47 7.74
CA ILE A 181 -14.12 11.10 7.47
C ILE A 181 -15.64 11.07 7.50
N ASN A 182 -16.28 10.61 6.43
CA ASN A 182 -17.72 10.46 6.34
C ASN A 182 -18.08 9.21 5.53
N PHE A 183 -19.31 8.72 5.71
CA PHE A 183 -19.89 7.79 4.74
C PHE A 183 -20.22 8.54 3.45
N HIS A 184 -19.91 7.94 2.32
CA HIS A 184 -20.21 8.48 1.00
C HIS A 184 -20.57 7.33 0.06
N GLU A 185 -21.72 7.45 -0.61
CA GLU A 185 -22.31 6.35 -1.38
C GLU A 185 -22.38 5.06 -0.53
N ASN A 186 -21.76 3.98 -0.99
CA ASN A 186 -21.70 2.69 -0.30
C ASN A 186 -20.33 2.47 0.38
N GLY A 187 -19.60 3.53 0.70
CA GLY A 187 -18.24 3.46 1.23
C GLY A 187 -17.90 4.53 2.25
N VAL A 188 -16.60 4.64 2.55
CA VAL A 188 -16.03 5.65 3.44
C VAL A 188 -15.18 6.60 2.61
N LEU A 189 -15.44 7.89 2.74
CA LEU A 189 -14.63 8.95 2.16
C LEU A 189 -13.78 9.59 3.27
N MET A 190 -12.47 9.49 3.12
CA MET A 190 -11.51 10.30 3.87
C MET A 190 -10.92 11.37 2.96
N SER A 191 -10.78 12.58 3.50
CA SER A 191 -10.14 13.69 2.83
C SER A 191 -9.39 14.57 3.82
N HIS A 192 -8.27 15.13 3.36
CA HIS A 192 -7.53 16.17 4.08
C HIS A 192 -7.38 17.38 3.17
N ARG A 193 -7.39 18.58 3.75
CA ARG A 193 -7.09 19.80 3.01
C ARG A 193 -6.14 20.65 3.80
N ASN A 194 -4.96 20.86 3.23
CA ASN A 194 -3.96 21.75 3.79
C ASN A 194 -4.53 23.16 3.94
N GLY A 195 -4.65 23.65 5.18
CA GLY A 195 -5.32 24.91 5.50
C GLY A 195 -4.43 25.91 6.22
N LYS A 196 -3.87 25.53 7.37
CA LYS A 196 -3.04 26.41 8.21
C LYS A 196 -1.57 26.13 7.98
N LEU A 197 -0.86 27.09 7.40
CA LEU A 197 0.54 26.94 6.98
C LEU A 197 1.51 27.47 8.06
N ASP A 198 1.38 26.95 9.28
CA ASP A 198 2.19 27.40 10.42
C ASP A 198 3.67 27.12 10.20
N LEU A 199 4.01 25.97 9.59
CA LEU A 199 5.38 25.63 9.22
C LEU A 199 5.98 26.63 8.24
N TRP A 200 5.24 27.01 7.20
CA TRP A 200 5.68 27.99 6.21
C TRP A 200 6.00 29.33 6.88
N ASN A 201 5.05 29.83 7.69
CA ASN A 201 5.22 31.08 8.43
C ASN A 201 6.41 31.02 9.39
N PHE A 202 6.66 29.86 10.00
CA PHE A 202 7.82 29.63 10.84
C PHE A 202 9.13 29.68 10.05
N GLN A 203 9.23 28.94 8.94
CA GLN A 203 10.45 28.84 8.12
C GLN A 203 10.81 30.18 7.45
N MET A 204 9.81 30.94 6.98
CA MET A 204 10.05 32.26 6.39
C MET A 204 10.63 33.28 7.38
N LYS A 205 10.38 33.13 8.69
CA LYS A 205 11.01 33.99 9.72
C LYS A 205 12.48 33.66 9.98
N GLN A 206 12.99 32.55 9.46
CA GLN A 206 14.39 32.13 9.61
C GLN A 206 15.28 32.60 8.45
N GLN A 207 14.70 33.18 7.41
CA GLN A 207 15.41 33.79 6.27
C GLN A 207 15.61 35.29 6.51
#